data_AF-A0A5K1FRI4-F1
#
_entry.id   AF-A0A5K1FRI4-F1
#
_cell.length_a   1.000
_cell.length_b   1.000
_cell.length_c   1.000
_cell.angle_alpha   90.00
_cell.angle_beta   90.00
_cell.angle_gamma   90.00
#
_symmetry.space_group_name_H-M   'P 1'
#
loop_
_entity.id
_entity.type
_entity.pdbx_description
1 polymer ?
#
loop_
_entity_poly.entity_id
_entity_poly.type
_entity_poly.pdbx_seq_one_letter_code
_entity_poly.pdbx_strand_id
1 'polypeptide(L)'
;MELGQQSNMGDSPKIESYTEYKVVGNPFFYGSTVKLNGHNYEIWSRMFMMSVVGHRKDHIIEEDEPSVKTGKYTTWKEDNSIVMSWIMNSVQTDIAPTLAFYMTAKHMWTFLRQTYSYDKNVSKILQAEEELLELQQGELELSQYFASVKAAYERLKALRPPCQACYKSILSRVWWL
;
A
#
# COMPACT_ATOMS: atom_id res chain seq x y z
N MET A 1 28.27 29.64 69.29
CA MET A 1 26.92 29.50 69.84
C MET A 1 26.02 30.39 68.99
N GLU A 2 25.03 29.76 68.34
CA GLU A 2 23.70 30.25 67.91
C GLU A 2 23.39 31.76 68.04
N LEU A 3 22.54 32.43 67.26
CA LEU A 3 21.56 32.15 66.21
C LEU A 3 21.01 33.56 65.82
N GLY A 4 20.41 33.73 64.65
CA GLY A 4 19.40 34.78 64.46
C GLY A 4 19.42 35.54 63.14
N GLN A 5 18.77 34.96 62.11
CA GLN A 5 18.15 35.69 60.98
C GLN A 5 16.99 36.58 61.52
N GLN A 6 16.57 37.72 60.94
CA GLN A 6 15.86 37.93 59.65
C GLN A 6 15.54 39.47 59.57
N SER A 7 15.49 40.15 58.43
CA SER A 7 14.25 40.28 57.62
C SER A 7 14.41 41.17 56.36
N ASN A 8 13.84 40.65 55.26
CA ASN A 8 13.19 41.25 54.07
C ASN A 8 13.64 42.58 53.43
N MET A 9 13.93 42.54 52.13
CA MET A 9 13.03 42.91 51.00
C MET A 9 13.88 42.69 49.73
N GLY A 10 13.60 41.72 48.85
CA GLY A 10 12.57 41.82 47.84
C GLY A 10 13.24 41.87 46.46
N ASP A 11 13.43 40.72 45.83
CA ASP A 11 13.55 40.60 44.37
C ASP A 11 13.01 39.23 43.96
N SER A 12 11.88 39.27 43.26
CA SER A 12 11.17 38.09 42.75
C SER A 12 11.98 37.46 41.60
N PRO A 13 12.35 36.17 41.67
CA PRO A 13 12.86 35.51 40.48
C PRO A 13 11.67 35.09 39.62
N LYS A 14 11.61 35.63 38.39
CA LYS A 14 10.76 35.09 37.33
C LYS A 14 11.16 33.63 37.14
N ILE A 15 10.27 32.72 37.49
CA ILE A 15 10.38 31.31 37.10
C ILE A 15 10.08 31.27 35.60
N GLU A 16 11.14 31.29 34.78
CA GLU A 16 11.03 30.81 33.40
C GLU A 16 10.78 29.32 33.47
N SER A 17 9.50 28.91 33.43
CA SER A 17 9.16 27.52 33.17
C SER A 17 9.50 27.24 31.71
N TYR A 18 10.71 26.75 31.47
CA TYR A 18 11.02 25.97 30.27
C TYR A 18 10.10 24.76 30.29
N THR A 19 8.91 24.96 29.72
CA THR A 19 7.99 23.89 29.44
C THR A 19 8.67 23.12 28.33
N GLU A 20 9.34 22.04 28.70
CA GLU A 20 9.82 21.04 27.78
C GLU A 20 8.62 20.64 26.92
N TYR A 21 8.56 21.18 25.70
CA TYR A 21 7.59 20.78 24.70
C TYR A 21 7.94 19.34 24.39
N LYS A 22 7.34 18.40 25.13
CA LYS A 22 7.21 17.05 24.62
C LYS A 22 6.50 17.22 23.29
N VAL A 23 7.26 17.07 22.21
CA VAL A 23 6.71 16.79 20.90
C VAL A 23 6.02 15.45 21.09
N VAL A 24 4.78 15.50 21.59
CA VAL A 24 3.82 14.43 21.46
C VAL A 24 3.58 14.43 19.97
N GLY A 25 4.43 13.69 19.25
CA GLY A 25 4.23 13.41 17.84
C GLY A 25 2.78 13.02 17.72
N ASN A 26 2.04 13.81 16.94
CA ASN A 26 0.61 13.69 16.85
C ASN A 26 0.27 12.20 16.69
N PRO A 27 -0.50 11.58 17.59
CA PRO A 27 -0.88 10.16 17.49
C PRO A 27 -1.90 9.95 16.36
N PHE A 28 -1.81 10.76 15.31
CA PHE A 28 -2.54 10.69 14.06
C PHE A 28 -1.59 10.86 12.85
N PHE A 29 -0.28 11.08 13.06
CA PHE A 29 0.72 11.09 11.99
C PHE A 29 1.17 9.66 11.69
N TYR A 30 0.20 8.84 11.30
CA TYR A 30 0.39 7.42 11.01
C TYR A 30 0.11 7.18 9.52
N GLY A 31 1.07 7.56 8.70
CA GLY A 31 1.01 7.39 7.27
C GLY A 31 2.39 7.57 6.70
N SER A 32 2.68 6.86 5.61
CA SER A 32 3.87 7.12 4.81
C SER A 32 3.97 8.62 4.52
N THR A 33 5.14 9.23 4.74
CA THR A 33 5.40 10.63 4.29
C THR A 33 5.24 10.78 2.78
N VAL A 34 5.32 9.66 2.06
CA VAL A 34 5.13 9.56 0.63
C VAL A 34 3.65 9.27 0.36
N LYS A 35 3.01 10.09 -0.46
CA LYS A 35 1.69 9.78 -1.02
C LYS A 35 1.80 8.94 -2.29
N LEU A 36 0.97 7.91 -2.42
CA LEU A 36 0.86 7.13 -3.65
C LEU A 36 0.36 8.02 -4.79
N ASN A 37 1.11 8.07 -5.90
CA ASN A 37 0.83 8.90 -7.08
C ASN A 37 0.69 8.08 -8.37
N GLY A 38 0.43 6.78 -8.22
CA GLY A 38 0.32 5.81 -9.31
C GLY A 38 1.64 5.27 -9.85
N HIS A 39 2.77 5.96 -9.64
CA HIS A 39 4.08 5.58 -10.19
C HIS A 39 5.08 5.10 -9.14
N ASN A 40 4.81 5.38 -7.86
CA ASN A 40 5.74 5.15 -6.75
C ASN A 40 5.31 4.00 -5.83
N TYR A 41 4.49 3.05 -6.31
CA TYR A 41 3.91 2.00 -5.48
C TYR A 41 4.94 1.22 -4.67
N GLU A 42 6.08 0.84 -5.25
CA GLU A 42 7.08 0.02 -4.54
C GLU A 42 7.68 0.74 -3.33
N ILE A 43 8.01 2.02 -3.49
CA ILE A 43 8.53 2.84 -2.39
C ILE A 43 7.43 3.11 -1.37
N TRP A 44 6.25 3.51 -1.85
CA TRP A 44 5.09 3.79 -1.00
C TRP A 44 4.68 2.58 -0.16
N SER A 45 4.52 1.42 -0.79
CA SER A 45 4.06 0.19 -0.16
C SER A 45 5.06 -0.31 0.89
N ARG A 46 6.36 -0.22 0.61
CA ARG A 46 7.40 -0.55 1.59
C ARG A 46 7.33 0.36 2.82
N MET A 47 7.24 1.68 2.62
CA MET A 47 7.13 2.65 3.71
C MET A 47 5.83 2.47 4.51
N PHE A 48 4.73 2.19 3.82
CA PHE A 48 3.44 1.93 4.44
C PHE A 48 3.49 0.66 5.31
N MET A 49 4.01 -0.45 4.79
CA MET A 49 4.15 -1.70 5.54
C MET A 49 5.08 -1.56 6.74
N MET A 50 6.17 -0.80 6.62
CA MET A 50 7.05 -0.51 7.76
C MET A 50 6.29 0.17 8.90
N SER A 51 5.40 1.12 8.59
CA SER A 51 4.53 1.76 9.59
C SER A 51 3.55 0.76 10.19
N VAL A 52 2.88 -0.05 9.37
CA VAL A 52 1.90 -1.07 9.81
C VAL A 52 2.51 -2.09 10.76
N VAL A 53 3.68 -2.64 10.39
CA VAL A 53 4.44 -3.60 11.22
C VAL A 53 4.92 -2.92 12.50
N GLY A 54 5.42 -1.68 12.42
CA GLY A 54 5.84 -0.89 13.58
C GLY A 54 4.72 -0.69 14.62
N HIS A 55 3.47 -0.70 14.17
CA HIS A 55 2.28 -0.59 15.02
C HIS A 55 1.59 -1.93 15.31
N ARG A 56 2.19 -3.06 14.92
CA ARG A 56 1.66 -4.43 15.14
C ARG A 56 0.29 -4.67 14.50
N LYS A 57 0.04 -4.05 13.33
CA LYS A 57 -1.24 -4.16 12.59
C LYS A 57 -1.11 -4.91 11.26
N ASP A 58 0.01 -5.60 11.04
CA ASP A 58 0.29 -6.43 9.86
C ASP A 58 -0.80 -7.48 9.58
N HIS A 59 -1.33 -8.08 10.65
CA HIS A 59 -2.42 -9.04 10.59
C HIS A 59 -3.71 -8.50 9.92
N ILE A 60 -3.91 -7.18 9.86
CA ILE A 60 -5.06 -6.56 9.18
C ILE A 60 -4.95 -6.64 7.65
N ILE A 61 -3.72 -6.63 7.14
CA ILE A 61 -3.45 -6.62 5.69
C ILE A 61 -3.16 -8.04 5.18
N GLU A 62 -2.42 -8.82 5.95
CA GLU A 62 -1.90 -10.12 5.51
C GLU A 62 -2.91 -11.25 5.70
N GLU A 63 -3.70 -11.21 6.77
CA GLU A 63 -4.59 -12.31 7.16
C GLU A 63 -6.04 -12.01 6.75
N ASP A 64 -6.87 -13.03 6.59
CA ASP A 64 -8.31 -12.82 6.39
C ASP A 64 -8.98 -12.40 7.70
N GLU A 65 -10.19 -11.82 7.63
CA GLU A 65 -10.93 -11.49 8.85
C GLU A 65 -11.12 -12.77 9.69
N PRO A 66 -10.66 -12.78 10.95
CA PRO A 66 -10.74 -13.96 11.79
C PRO A 66 -12.19 -14.24 12.19
N SER A 67 -12.59 -15.51 12.12
CA SER A 67 -13.89 -15.97 12.59
C SER A 67 -14.05 -15.86 14.11
N VAL A 68 -12.92 -15.96 14.84
CA VAL A 68 -12.86 -15.85 16.30
C VAL A 68 -11.94 -14.70 16.68
N LYS A 69 -12.49 -13.66 17.33
CA LYS A 69 -11.77 -12.44 17.70
C LYS A 69 -11.16 -12.55 19.10
N THR A 70 -10.10 -13.35 19.24
CA THR A 70 -9.36 -13.54 20.50
C THR A 70 -7.89 -13.12 20.36
N GLY A 71 -7.22 -12.86 21.50
CA GLY A 71 -5.83 -12.45 21.52
C GLY A 71 -5.59 -11.15 20.72
N LYS A 72 -4.70 -11.19 19.73
CA LYS A 72 -4.38 -10.03 18.87
C LYS A 72 -5.56 -9.53 18.02
N TYR A 73 -6.61 -10.34 17.84
CA TYR A 73 -7.76 -10.01 17.00
C TYR A 73 -8.93 -9.35 17.75
N THR A 74 -8.82 -9.16 19.07
CA THR A 74 -9.90 -8.53 19.85
C THR A 74 -10.21 -7.11 19.39
N THR A 75 -9.21 -6.41 18.86
CA THR A 75 -9.28 -5.05 18.32
C THR A 75 -9.35 -5.02 16.80
N TRP A 76 -9.64 -6.15 16.14
CA TRP A 76 -9.51 -6.26 14.68
C TRP A 76 -10.35 -5.21 13.93
N LYS A 77 -11.56 -4.88 14.42
CA LYS A 77 -12.45 -3.92 13.76
C LYS A 77 -11.87 -2.50 13.84
N GLU A 78 -11.40 -2.10 15.01
CA GLU A 78 -10.76 -0.82 15.27
C GLU A 78 -9.46 -0.71 14.46
N ASP A 79 -8.64 -1.76 14.49
CA ASP A 79 -7.37 -1.84 13.76
C ASP A 79 -7.59 -1.79 12.24
N ASN A 80 -8.62 -2.45 11.73
CA ASN A 80 -9.05 -2.34 10.33
C ASN A 80 -9.42 -0.90 9.96
N SER A 81 -10.27 -0.24 10.76
CA SER A 81 -10.64 1.16 10.50
C SER A 81 -9.45 2.11 10.58
N ILE A 82 -8.52 1.88 11.51
CA ILE A 82 -7.28 2.65 11.64
C ILE A 82 -6.44 2.49 10.37
N VAL A 83 -6.15 1.27 9.93
CA VAL A 83 -5.33 1.03 8.73
C VAL A 83 -6.03 1.56 7.47
N MET A 84 -7.35 1.44 7.35
CA MET A 84 -8.10 2.06 6.24
C MET A 84 -7.90 3.57 6.20
N SER A 85 -7.97 4.26 7.35
CA SER A 85 -7.72 5.70 7.42
C SER A 85 -6.29 6.05 7.00
N TRP A 86 -5.31 5.22 7.35
CA TRP A 86 -3.92 5.40 6.95
C TRP A 86 -3.75 5.26 5.43
N ILE A 87 -4.40 4.25 4.83
CA ILE A 87 -4.41 4.09 3.37
C ILE A 87 -5.00 5.35 2.73
N MET A 88 -6.20 5.76 3.12
CA MET A 88 -6.88 6.95 2.57
C MET A 88 -6.04 8.24 2.68
N ASN A 89 -5.34 8.43 3.80
CA ASN A 89 -4.49 9.61 4.01
C ASN A 89 -3.16 9.55 3.25
N SER A 90 -2.73 8.36 2.84
CA SER A 90 -1.44 8.12 2.17
C SER A 90 -1.54 7.97 0.65
N VAL A 91 -2.72 8.19 0.05
CA VAL A 91 -2.90 8.24 -1.40
C VAL A 91 -3.17 9.67 -1.88
N GLN A 92 -2.92 9.95 -3.16
CA GLN A 92 -3.31 11.21 -3.78
C GLN A 92 -4.84 11.31 -3.98
N THR A 93 -5.33 12.53 -4.16
CA THR A 93 -6.77 12.86 -4.19
C THR A 93 -7.52 12.29 -5.40
N ASP A 94 -6.80 11.95 -6.45
CA ASP A 94 -7.29 11.24 -7.64
C ASP A 94 -7.44 9.73 -7.41
N ILE A 95 -6.64 9.14 -6.51
CA ILE A 95 -6.70 7.72 -6.16
C ILE A 95 -7.72 7.46 -5.03
N ALA A 96 -7.85 8.36 -4.06
CA ALA A 96 -8.74 8.17 -2.90
C ALA A 96 -10.19 7.77 -3.26
N PRO A 97 -10.85 8.35 -4.30
CA PRO A 97 -12.20 7.96 -4.69
C PRO A 97 -12.33 6.48 -5.11
N THR A 98 -11.28 5.87 -5.68
CA THR A 98 -11.31 4.46 -6.09
C THR A 98 -11.38 3.51 -4.89
N LEU A 99 -11.12 4.00 -3.68
CA LEU A 99 -11.09 3.21 -2.46
C LEU A 99 -12.37 3.29 -1.63
N ALA A 100 -13.25 4.26 -1.91
CA ALA A 100 -14.37 4.64 -1.05
C ALA A 100 -15.37 3.50 -0.75
N PHE A 101 -15.47 2.50 -1.63
CA PHE A 101 -16.44 1.41 -1.50
C PHE A 101 -15.87 0.15 -0.80
N TYR A 102 -14.58 0.11 -0.51
CA TYR A 102 -14.00 -1.02 0.19
C TYR A 102 -14.25 -0.93 1.70
N MET A 103 -14.65 -2.06 2.29
CA MET A 103 -14.98 -2.15 3.72
C MET A 103 -13.82 -2.66 4.59
N THR A 104 -12.72 -3.10 3.98
CA THR A 104 -11.54 -3.59 4.72
C THR A 104 -10.25 -3.03 4.14
N ALA A 105 -9.28 -2.80 5.03
CA ALA A 105 -7.92 -2.39 4.66
C ALA A 105 -7.26 -3.42 3.75
N LYS A 106 -7.49 -4.71 3.97
CA LYS A 106 -7.00 -5.78 3.10
C LYS A 106 -7.47 -5.64 1.65
N HIS A 107 -8.76 -5.33 1.44
CA HIS A 107 -9.27 -5.15 0.08
C HIS A 107 -8.71 -3.88 -0.57
N MET A 108 -8.63 -2.77 0.16
CA MET A 108 -7.98 -1.54 -0.32
C MET A 108 -6.53 -1.80 -0.72
N TRP A 109 -5.75 -2.45 0.16
CA TRP A 109 -4.36 -2.79 -0.07
C TRP A 109 -4.18 -3.69 -1.29
N THR A 110 -5.02 -4.72 -1.40
CA THR A 110 -5.00 -5.66 -2.53
C THR A 110 -5.30 -4.94 -3.83
N PHE A 111 -6.33 -4.09 -3.87
CA PHE A 111 -6.64 -3.28 -5.04
C PHE A 111 -5.46 -2.41 -5.45
N LEU A 112 -4.89 -1.63 -4.52
CA LEU A 112 -3.75 -0.75 -4.81
C LEU A 112 -2.54 -1.53 -5.32
N ARG A 113 -2.25 -2.70 -4.75
CA ARG A 113 -1.22 -3.61 -5.23
C ARG A 113 -1.49 -4.03 -6.67
N GLN A 114 -2.70 -4.50 -6.96
CA GLN A 114 -3.04 -4.99 -8.29
C GLN A 114 -2.98 -3.90 -9.36
N THR A 115 -3.35 -2.67 -9.00
CA THR A 115 -3.42 -1.54 -9.94
C THR A 115 -2.06 -0.90 -10.17
N TYR A 116 -1.26 -0.71 -9.13
CA TYR A 116 -0.06 0.14 -9.18
C TYR A 116 1.27 -0.57 -8.93
N SER A 117 1.27 -1.83 -8.47
CA SER A 117 2.53 -2.58 -8.34
C SER A 117 3.09 -2.93 -9.71
N TYR A 118 4.41 -3.00 -9.80
CA TYR A 118 5.06 -3.57 -10.98
C TYR A 118 4.91 -5.10 -11.03
N ASP A 119 4.65 -5.74 -9.88
CA ASP A 119 4.53 -7.19 -9.71
C ASP A 119 3.29 -7.78 -10.40
N LYS A 120 2.18 -7.04 -10.44
CA LYS A 120 1.08 -7.35 -11.34
C LYS A 120 1.22 -6.44 -12.52
N ASN A 121 1.75 -6.97 -13.61
CA ASN A 121 2.02 -6.33 -14.90
C ASN A 121 0.84 -5.57 -15.55
N VAL A 122 -0.23 -5.17 -14.85
CA VAL A 122 -1.45 -4.55 -15.40
C VAL A 122 -1.14 -3.35 -16.27
N SER A 123 -0.27 -2.43 -15.85
CA SER A 123 0.15 -1.31 -16.71
C SER A 123 0.85 -1.79 -18.00
N LYS A 124 1.74 -2.78 -17.90
CA LYS A 124 2.42 -3.38 -19.07
C LYS A 124 1.46 -4.21 -19.94
N ILE A 125 0.44 -4.81 -19.34
CA ILE A 125 -0.63 -5.56 -20.02
C ILE A 125 -1.48 -4.59 -20.82
N LEU A 126 -1.95 -3.51 -20.19
CA LEU A 126 -2.73 -2.47 -20.86
C LEU A 126 -1.91 -1.82 -21.99
N GLN A 127 -0.63 -1.54 -21.74
CA GLN A 127 0.26 -1.03 -22.78
C GLN A 127 0.42 -2.01 -23.96
N ALA A 128 0.57 -3.30 -23.69
CA ALA A 128 0.67 -4.32 -24.74
C ALA A 128 -0.67 -4.53 -25.47
N GLU A 129 -1.81 -4.37 -24.79
CA GLU A 129 -3.15 -4.41 -25.39
C GLU A 129 -3.39 -3.19 -26.29
N GLU A 130 -3.01 -2.00 -25.83
CA GLU A 130 -3.09 -0.75 -26.59
C GLU A 130 -2.20 -0.81 -27.84
N GLU A 131 -0.94 -1.27 -27.71
CA GLU A 131 -0.04 -1.50 -28.85
C GLU A 131 -0.66 -2.45 -29.89
N LEU A 132 -1.34 -3.52 -29.46
CA LEU A 132 -2.04 -4.44 -30.37
C LEU A 132 -3.26 -3.81 -31.06
N LEU A 133 -3.99 -2.92 -30.38
CA LEU A 133 -5.18 -2.25 -30.91
C LEU A 133 -4.82 -1.14 -31.89
N GLU A 134 -3.71 -0.44 -31.64
CA GLU A 134 -3.22 0.65 -32.48
C GLU A 134 -2.38 0.18 -33.67
N LEU A 135 -1.84 -1.05 -33.61
CA LEU A 135 -1.05 -1.63 -34.70
C LEU A 135 -1.89 -1.78 -35.97
N GLN A 136 -1.59 -0.93 -36.95
CA GLN A 136 -2.08 -1.02 -38.31
C GLN A 136 -0.91 -1.31 -39.24
N GLN A 137 -1.19 -2.05 -40.33
CA GLN A 137 -0.14 -2.36 -41.31
C GLN A 137 0.47 -1.08 -41.91
N GLY A 138 -0.35 -0.09 -42.27
CA GLY A 138 0.11 1.16 -42.85
C GLY A 138 1.05 0.94 -44.05
N GLU A 139 2.21 1.60 -44.02
CA GLU A 139 3.28 1.47 -45.02
C GLU A 139 4.27 0.32 -44.72
N LEU A 140 4.04 -0.47 -43.66
CA LEU A 140 4.95 -1.56 -43.28
C LEU A 140 4.85 -2.73 -44.26
N GLU A 141 6.00 -3.36 -44.53
CA GLU A 141 6.03 -4.63 -45.24
C GLU A 141 5.30 -5.71 -44.43
N LEU A 142 4.63 -6.64 -45.10
CA LEU A 142 3.80 -7.67 -44.46
C LEU A 142 4.58 -8.45 -43.39
N SER A 143 5.84 -8.78 -43.67
CA SER A 143 6.74 -9.49 -42.75
C SER A 143 7.00 -8.71 -41.45
N GLN A 144 7.18 -7.38 -41.55
CA GLN A 144 7.45 -6.48 -40.43
C GLN A 144 6.21 -6.24 -39.58
N TYR A 145 5.04 -6.09 -40.22
CA TYR A 145 3.77 -5.98 -39.52
C TYR A 145 3.49 -7.24 -38.69
N PHE A 146 3.60 -8.43 -39.29
CA PHE A 146 3.40 -9.70 -38.59
C PHE A 146 4.39 -9.90 -37.43
N ALA A 147 5.65 -9.52 -37.62
CA ALA A 147 6.65 -9.59 -36.55
C ALA A 147 6.26 -8.69 -35.37
N SER A 148 5.76 -7.48 -35.63
CA SER A 148 5.33 -6.52 -34.61
C SER A 148 4.12 -7.01 -33.83
N VAL A 149 3.09 -7.50 -34.54
CA VAL A 149 1.90 -8.13 -33.93
C VAL A 149 2.31 -9.33 -33.07
N LYS A 150 3.19 -10.20 -33.58
CA LYS A 150 3.65 -11.38 -32.85
C LYS A 150 4.44 -11.00 -31.60
N ALA A 151 5.29 -9.98 -31.67
CA ALA A 151 6.08 -9.51 -30.54
C ALA A 151 5.22 -8.89 -29.42
N ALA A 152 4.20 -8.09 -29.78
CA ALA A 152 3.26 -7.52 -28.82
C ALA A 152 2.41 -8.62 -28.17
N TYR A 153 1.96 -9.60 -28.95
CA TYR A 153 1.21 -10.76 -28.44
C TYR A 153 2.02 -11.63 -27.46
N GLU A 154 3.28 -11.97 -27.77
CA GLU A 154 4.11 -12.78 -26.87
C GLU A 154 4.46 -12.01 -25.58
N ARG A 155 4.65 -10.68 -25.66
CA ARG A 155 4.76 -9.82 -24.47
C ARG A 155 3.51 -9.92 -23.60
N LEU A 156 2.32 -9.75 -24.17
CA LEU A 156 1.06 -9.86 -23.45
C LEU A 156 0.90 -11.22 -22.75
N LYS A 157 1.27 -12.31 -23.45
CA LYS A 157 1.26 -13.68 -22.91
C LYS A 157 2.25 -13.88 -21.76
N ALA A 158 3.44 -13.30 -21.83
CA ALA A 158 4.43 -13.36 -20.75
C ALA A 158 3.96 -12.58 -19.51
N LEU A 159 3.25 -11.47 -19.71
CA LEU A 159 2.72 -10.63 -18.64
C LEU A 159 1.46 -11.21 -17.99
N ARG A 160 0.68 -12.03 -18.73
CA ARG A 160 -0.42 -12.87 -18.25
C ARG A 160 -0.02 -14.34 -18.24
N PRO A 161 0.90 -14.78 -17.36
CA PRO A 161 1.22 -16.20 -17.28
C PRO A 161 -0.06 -16.97 -16.96
N PRO A 162 -0.36 -18.07 -17.66
CA PRO A 162 -1.50 -18.90 -17.34
C PRO A 162 -1.37 -19.32 -15.88
N CYS A 163 -2.43 -19.07 -15.11
CA CYS A 163 -2.52 -19.38 -13.69
C CYS A 163 -1.86 -20.75 -13.39
N GLN A 164 -0.72 -20.75 -12.67
CA GLN A 164 0.01 -21.97 -12.32
C GLN A 164 -0.82 -22.91 -11.42
N ALA A 165 -1.80 -22.37 -10.68
CA ALA A 165 -2.76 -23.17 -9.93
C ALA A 165 -3.79 -23.88 -10.82
N CYS A 166 -4.06 -23.35 -12.03
CA CYS A 166 -4.99 -23.96 -13.00
C CYS A 166 -4.30 -25.01 -13.90
N TYR A 167 -2.97 -25.03 -13.96
CA TYR A 167 -2.23 -26.03 -14.74
C TYR A 167 -2.29 -27.45 -14.13
N LYS A 168 -2.49 -27.55 -12.80
CA LYS A 168 -2.55 -28.85 -12.12
C LYS A 168 -3.82 -29.66 -12.39
N SER A 169 -4.90 -29.05 -12.89
CA SER A 169 -6.17 -29.76 -13.14
C SER A 169 -6.32 -30.29 -14.58
N ILE A 170 -5.54 -29.78 -15.53
CA ILE A 170 -5.62 -30.19 -16.95
C ILE A 170 -4.67 -31.37 -17.24
N LEU A 171 -3.49 -31.41 -16.63
CA LEU A 171 -2.57 -32.55 -16.81
C LEU A 171 -2.95 -33.80 -16.02
N SER A 172 -3.75 -33.70 -14.96
CA SER A 172 -4.22 -34.86 -14.20
C SER A 172 -5.32 -35.67 -14.90
N ARG A 173 -5.77 -35.25 -16.10
CA ARG A 173 -6.80 -35.94 -16.90
C ARG A 173 -6.29 -36.57 -18.19
N VAL A 174 -4.99 -36.49 -18.50
CA VAL A 174 -4.42 -37.03 -19.74
C VAL A 174 -3.42 -38.17 -19.51
N TRP A 175 -3.15 -38.55 -18.25
CA TRP A 175 -2.26 -39.67 -17.90
C TRP A 175 -2.96 -40.80 -17.12
N TRP A 176 -4.20 -41.13 -17.49
CA TRP A 176 -4.88 -42.37 -17.09
C TRP A 176 -5.52 -43.07 -18.31
N LEU A 177 -4.67 -43.40 -19.28
CA LEU A 177 -4.76 -44.56 -20.15
C LEU A 177 -3.38 -45.21 -20.18
#